data_AF-A0A816TMI2-F1
#
_entry.id   AF-A0A816TMI2-F1
#
_cell.length_a   1.000
_cell.length_b   1.000
_cell.length_c   1.000
_cell.angle_alpha   90.00
_cell.angle_beta   90.00
_cell.angle_gamma   90.00
#
_symmetry.space_group_name_H-M   'P 1'
#
loop_
_entity.id
_entity.type
_entity.pdbx_description
1 polymer ?
#
loop_
_entity_poly.entity_id
_entity_poly.type
_entity_poly.pdbx_seq_one_letter_code
_entity_poly.pdbx_strand_id
1 'polypeptide(L)'
;MSTAEKENNDIDIDVLQHQPWIGFEAGSWLGMLTGDQRPFDKDCLVYDSDPTQETIEIIGFVNVSFQASTTAHLAHWFVRLEDVDASDQVSPVAVGAINGAQLQTPPAYLEPNFRYTITIRLHFTTWTFLPGHRIRVAISNAMFASAWPTPFPMNTSIYLNPSVSFIDLPVVPSISPSSIPPAFTQQQVASSDMLPQLFSASKPKVYKKHETDIATTITFEQVTYELLPNGCFISALLAWDFICSHLDPADVRWVTRARQIYVFDMHGYESIADVPLKDDDERLYPNVDLSTRRHFELVTDLVKHSDQDYFYVHLKRQFLEKNDTATCQQPMTFVFNGKHKRNCH
;
A
#
# COMPACT_ATOMS: atom_id res chain seq x y z
N MET A 1 -2.39 -48.55 -30.79
CA MET A 1 -3.53 -47.75 -30.29
C MET A 1 -3.66 -48.05 -28.81
N SER A 2 -2.98 -47.25 -27.99
CA SER A 2 -3.03 -47.35 -26.53
C SER A 2 -3.84 -46.18 -26.03
N THR A 3 -4.76 -46.50 -25.16
CA THR A 3 -5.74 -45.65 -24.48
C THR A 3 -5.08 -44.44 -23.82
N ALA A 4 -5.35 -43.25 -24.35
CA ALA A 4 -5.26 -42.01 -23.60
C ALA A 4 -6.49 -41.97 -22.69
N GLU A 5 -6.31 -42.39 -21.43
CA GLU A 5 -7.24 -42.05 -20.37
C GLU A 5 -7.31 -40.52 -20.30
N LYS A 6 -8.48 -39.98 -20.65
CA LYS A 6 -8.84 -38.62 -20.28
C LYS A 6 -8.95 -38.60 -18.76
N GLU A 7 -7.89 -38.16 -18.08
CA GLU A 7 -8.02 -37.63 -16.72
C GLU A 7 -9.02 -36.48 -16.77
N ASN A 8 -10.23 -36.78 -16.31
CA ASN A 8 -11.26 -35.79 -16.04
C ASN A 8 -10.88 -35.12 -14.71
N ASN A 9 -9.87 -34.25 -14.75
CA ASN A 9 -9.50 -33.40 -13.62
C ASN A 9 -10.61 -32.36 -13.47
N ASP A 10 -11.48 -32.52 -12.47
CA ASP A 10 -12.41 -31.48 -12.05
C ASP A 10 -11.59 -30.28 -11.60
N ILE A 11 -11.44 -29.32 -12.49
CA ILE A 11 -10.82 -28.02 -12.22
C ILE A 11 -11.95 -27.13 -11.73
N ASP A 12 -11.91 -26.77 -10.45
CA ASP A 12 -12.82 -25.74 -9.95
C ASP A 12 -12.37 -24.38 -10.49
N ILE A 13 -13.32 -23.53 -10.85
CA ILE A 13 -13.05 -22.24 -11.49
C ILE A 13 -13.77 -21.15 -10.74
N ASP A 14 -12.99 -20.33 -10.04
CA ASP A 14 -13.49 -19.11 -9.42
C ASP A 14 -13.25 -17.92 -10.32
N VAL A 15 -14.20 -16.98 -10.33
CA VAL A 15 -14.14 -15.77 -11.15
C VAL A 15 -14.18 -14.54 -10.26
N LEU A 16 -13.22 -13.65 -10.45
CA LEU A 16 -13.15 -12.37 -9.77
C LEU A 16 -13.32 -11.23 -10.77
N GLN A 17 -14.33 -10.38 -10.52
CA GLN A 17 -14.57 -9.17 -11.30
C GLN A 17 -13.54 -8.09 -10.93
N HIS A 18 -13.15 -7.26 -11.90
CA HIS A 18 -12.21 -6.16 -11.64
C HIS A 18 -12.94 -4.98 -11.02
N GLN A 19 -12.56 -4.64 -9.79
CA GLN A 19 -12.95 -3.42 -9.10
C GLN A 19 -11.69 -2.62 -8.78
N PRO A 20 -11.22 -1.72 -9.66
CA PRO A 20 -9.92 -1.07 -9.51
C PRO A 20 -9.77 -0.19 -8.26
N TRP A 21 -10.87 0.11 -7.55
CA TRP A 21 -10.90 0.96 -6.36
C TRP A 21 -10.84 0.22 -5.01
N ILE A 22 -10.79 -1.11 -4.98
CA ILE A 22 -10.74 -1.90 -3.73
C ILE A 22 -9.34 -1.95 -3.13
N GLY A 23 -9.25 -2.25 -1.83
CA GLY A 23 -7.99 -2.49 -1.12
C GLY A 23 -7.59 -1.38 -0.15
N PHE A 24 -8.38 -0.32 -0.07
CA PHE A 24 -8.25 0.69 0.98
C PHE A 24 -8.54 0.08 2.36
N GLU A 25 -9.47 -0.86 2.40
CA GLU A 25 -9.91 -1.61 3.57
C GLU A 25 -8.77 -2.40 4.23
N ALA A 26 -7.72 -2.73 3.47
CA ALA A 26 -6.59 -3.52 3.93
C ALA A 26 -5.70 -2.80 4.97
N GLY A 27 -5.82 -1.47 5.10
CA GLY A 27 -5.09 -0.66 6.08
C GLY A 27 -4.25 0.46 5.47
N SER A 28 -3.46 1.14 6.30
CA SER A 28 -2.77 2.36 5.91
C SER A 28 -1.72 2.14 4.81
N TRP A 29 -1.71 3.06 3.84
CA TRP A 29 -0.78 3.17 2.73
C TRP A 29 0.70 3.06 3.20
N LEU A 30 1.52 2.32 2.43
CA LEU A 30 2.89 1.80 2.72
C LEU A 30 2.98 0.32 3.16
N GLY A 31 1.99 -0.51 2.85
CA GLY A 31 2.07 -1.95 3.13
C GLY A 31 1.95 -2.29 4.63
N MET A 32 1.48 -1.33 5.43
CA MET A 32 1.11 -1.56 6.82
C MET A 32 -0.33 -2.06 6.88
N LEU A 33 -0.51 -3.31 6.46
CA LEU A 33 -1.74 -4.06 6.67
C LEU A 33 -1.92 -4.20 8.18
N THR A 34 -2.74 -3.34 8.76
CA THR A 34 -2.95 -3.27 10.21
C THR A 34 -4.45 -3.16 10.42
N GLY A 35 -5.02 -4.17 11.07
CA GLY A 35 -6.46 -4.28 11.28
C GLY A 35 -7.09 -5.48 10.58
N ASP A 36 -8.37 -5.67 10.88
CA ASP A 36 -9.20 -6.78 10.40
C ASP A 36 -9.37 -6.74 8.87
N GLN A 37 -9.01 -7.83 8.18
CA GLN A 37 -9.04 -7.89 6.71
C GLN A 37 -10.42 -8.21 6.12
N ARG A 38 -11.40 -8.62 6.94
CA ARG A 38 -12.76 -8.97 6.46
C ARG A 38 -13.41 -7.92 5.55
N PRO A 39 -13.28 -6.60 5.80
CA PRO A 39 -13.87 -5.60 4.91
C PRO A 39 -13.24 -5.59 3.51
N PHE A 40 -11.99 -6.02 3.36
CA PHE A 40 -11.35 -6.17 2.05
C PHE A 40 -11.69 -7.52 1.40
N ASP A 41 -11.77 -8.58 2.21
CA ASP A 41 -12.05 -9.94 1.75
C ASP A 41 -13.37 -10.09 1.00
N LYS A 42 -14.35 -9.21 1.27
CA LYS A 42 -15.65 -9.19 0.57
C LYS A 42 -15.54 -9.07 -0.96
N ASP A 43 -14.47 -8.42 -1.43
CA ASP A 43 -14.20 -8.17 -2.86
C ASP A 43 -13.03 -9.03 -3.37
N CYS A 44 -12.72 -10.12 -2.66
CA CYS A 44 -11.61 -11.04 -2.96
C CYS A 44 -12.12 -12.48 -3.15
N LEU A 45 -11.29 -13.33 -3.74
CA LEU A 45 -11.45 -14.78 -3.63
C LEU A 45 -10.72 -15.24 -2.37
N VAL A 46 -11.41 -15.94 -1.49
CA VAL A 46 -10.91 -16.29 -0.15
C VAL A 46 -10.94 -17.80 0.03
N TYR A 47 -9.80 -18.36 0.42
CA TYR A 47 -9.60 -19.79 0.63
C TYR A 47 -9.11 -20.05 2.05
N ASP A 48 -9.91 -20.76 2.84
CA ASP A 48 -9.60 -21.11 4.21
C ASP A 48 -9.21 -22.57 4.34
N SER A 49 -8.18 -22.85 5.14
CA SER A 49 -7.89 -24.20 5.61
C SER A 49 -8.95 -24.68 6.60
N ASP A 50 -8.95 -25.99 6.87
CA ASP A 50 -9.51 -26.50 8.12
C ASP A 50 -8.79 -25.88 9.34
N PRO A 51 -9.43 -25.81 10.52
CA PRO A 51 -8.78 -25.33 11.72
C PRO A 51 -7.54 -26.17 12.03
N THR A 52 -6.43 -25.48 12.29
CA THR A 52 -5.16 -26.11 12.65
C THR A 52 -5.33 -26.92 13.95
N GLN A 53 -4.81 -28.14 13.97
CA GLN A 53 -4.90 -29.00 15.16
C GLN A 53 -3.77 -28.73 16.16
N GLU A 54 -2.66 -28.19 15.66
CA GLU A 54 -1.45 -27.87 16.42
C GLU A 54 -0.92 -26.50 16.00
N THR A 55 0.01 -25.97 16.80
CA THR A 55 0.67 -24.70 16.50
C THR A 55 1.54 -24.85 15.25
N ILE A 56 1.38 -23.95 14.28
CA ILE A 56 2.24 -23.87 13.08
C ILE A 56 3.01 -22.56 13.14
N GLU A 57 4.34 -22.66 13.23
CA GLU A 57 5.24 -21.52 13.23
C GLU A 57 5.92 -21.40 11.87
N ILE A 58 5.90 -20.20 11.28
CA ILE A 58 6.56 -19.91 10.00
C ILE A 58 7.62 -18.84 10.18
N ILE A 59 8.76 -19.00 9.50
CA ILE A 59 9.83 -17.98 9.40
C ILE A 59 10.41 -18.05 7.99
N GLY A 60 10.11 -17.06 7.15
CA GLY A 60 10.66 -17.02 5.79
C GLY A 60 9.79 -16.32 4.76
N PHE A 61 10.07 -16.64 3.50
CA PHE A 61 9.23 -16.25 2.36
C PHE A 61 8.19 -17.34 2.10
N VAL A 62 6.93 -16.94 1.98
CA VAL A 62 5.82 -17.80 1.55
C VAL A 62 5.70 -17.73 0.04
N ASN A 63 5.47 -18.85 -0.64
CA ASN A 63 5.15 -18.86 -2.07
C ASN A 63 3.75 -19.40 -2.28
N VAL A 64 2.94 -18.70 -3.07
CA VAL A 64 1.59 -19.15 -3.45
C VAL A 64 1.60 -19.39 -4.95
N SER A 65 1.27 -20.62 -5.36
CA SER A 65 1.16 -21.02 -6.76
C SER A 65 -0.28 -21.33 -7.11
N PHE A 66 -0.71 -20.89 -8.30
CA PHE A 66 -2.04 -21.16 -8.85
C PHE A 66 -2.05 -20.96 -10.37
N GLN A 67 -3.10 -21.40 -11.03
CA GLN A 67 -3.33 -21.10 -12.44
C GLN A 67 -4.36 -19.98 -12.58
N ALA A 68 -4.09 -19.00 -13.44
CA ALA A 68 -5.04 -17.93 -13.70
C ALA A 68 -5.12 -17.56 -15.18
N SER A 69 -6.26 -17.01 -15.57
CA SER A 69 -6.45 -16.31 -16.85
C SER A 69 -7.13 -14.97 -16.60
N THR A 70 -7.12 -14.11 -17.61
CA THR A 70 -7.83 -12.82 -17.60
C THR A 70 -8.39 -12.53 -18.98
N THR A 71 -9.50 -11.80 -19.05
CA THR A 71 -10.08 -11.32 -20.31
C THR A 71 -9.30 -10.15 -20.93
N ALA A 72 -8.30 -9.60 -20.23
CA ALA A 72 -7.52 -8.44 -20.68
C ALA A 72 -6.03 -8.78 -20.93
N HIS A 73 -5.34 -7.90 -21.65
CA HIS A 73 -3.91 -8.03 -21.94
C HIS A 73 -3.00 -7.70 -20.74
N LEU A 74 -3.55 -7.08 -19.70
CA LEU A 74 -2.86 -6.72 -18.48
C LEU A 74 -3.74 -7.05 -17.29
N ALA A 75 -3.15 -7.72 -16.33
CA ALA A 75 -3.75 -8.01 -15.05
C ALA A 75 -2.70 -7.89 -13.95
N HIS A 76 -3.15 -7.58 -12.74
CA HIS A 76 -2.37 -7.73 -11.53
C HIS A 76 -3.05 -8.77 -10.68
N TRP A 77 -2.26 -9.54 -9.94
CA TRP A 77 -2.77 -10.41 -8.89
C TRP A 77 -2.03 -10.07 -7.61
N PHE A 78 -2.81 -9.86 -6.56
CA PHE A 78 -2.34 -9.64 -5.21
C PHE A 78 -2.79 -10.83 -4.37
N VAL A 79 -1.89 -11.33 -3.54
CA VAL A 79 -2.15 -12.46 -2.66
C VAL A 79 -1.80 -12.04 -1.25
N ARG A 80 -2.73 -12.28 -0.32
CA ARG A 80 -2.52 -12.10 1.12
C ARG A 80 -2.57 -13.45 1.79
N LEU A 81 -1.61 -13.69 2.68
CA LEU A 81 -1.67 -14.72 3.71
C LEU A 81 -2.23 -14.06 4.96
N GLU A 82 -3.23 -14.70 5.55
CA GLU A 82 -4.00 -14.19 6.67
C GLU A 82 -4.21 -15.29 7.73
N ASP A 83 -4.38 -14.87 8.97
CA ASP A 83 -4.69 -15.73 10.12
C ASP A 83 -6.11 -15.42 10.60
N VAL A 84 -7.00 -16.41 10.52
CA VAL A 84 -8.36 -16.32 11.04
C VAL A 84 -8.39 -16.94 12.43
N ASP A 85 -8.59 -16.12 13.45
CA ASP A 85 -8.64 -16.60 14.82
C ASP A 85 -9.96 -17.33 15.14
N ALA A 86 -10.04 -17.94 16.33
CA ALA A 86 -11.22 -18.68 16.77
C ALA A 86 -12.49 -17.80 16.95
N SER A 87 -12.36 -16.48 16.86
CA SER A 87 -13.46 -15.50 16.90
C SER A 87 -13.79 -14.90 15.52
N ASP A 88 -13.24 -15.48 14.44
CA ASP A 88 -13.35 -15.03 13.06
C ASP A 88 -12.75 -13.63 12.81
N GLN A 89 -11.82 -13.17 13.64
CA GLN A 89 -11.01 -11.98 13.32
C GLN A 89 -9.89 -12.37 12.35
N VAL A 90 -9.68 -11.54 11.33
CA VAL A 90 -8.71 -11.84 10.27
C VAL A 90 -7.51 -10.91 10.37
N SER A 91 -6.37 -11.46 10.76
CA SER A 91 -5.10 -10.73 10.87
C SER A 91 -4.26 -10.90 9.60
N PRO A 92 -3.70 -9.81 9.04
CA PRO A 92 -2.80 -9.91 7.90
C PRO A 92 -1.44 -10.48 8.34
N VAL A 93 -0.93 -11.47 7.61
CA VAL A 93 0.36 -12.14 7.91
C VAL A 93 1.44 -11.76 6.89
N ALA A 94 1.13 -11.83 5.60
CA ALA A 94 2.04 -11.44 4.52
C ALA A 94 1.27 -11.07 3.25
N VAL A 95 1.89 -10.29 2.38
CA VAL A 95 1.32 -9.90 1.09
C VAL A 95 2.35 -10.03 -0.01
N GLY A 96 1.90 -10.33 -1.22
CA GLY A 96 2.70 -10.34 -2.43
C GLY A 96 1.86 -9.90 -3.62
N ALA A 97 2.52 -9.49 -4.69
CA ALA A 97 1.87 -9.03 -5.90
C ALA A 97 2.68 -9.45 -7.13
N ILE A 98 1.99 -9.63 -8.25
CA ILE A 98 2.63 -9.80 -9.54
C ILE A 98 1.91 -8.99 -10.61
N ASN A 99 2.70 -8.33 -11.46
CA ASN A 99 2.21 -7.79 -12.71
C ASN A 99 2.24 -8.91 -13.76
N GLY A 100 1.08 -9.26 -14.32
CA GLY A 100 0.95 -10.33 -15.29
C GLY A 100 1.86 -10.18 -16.52
N ALA A 101 2.18 -8.94 -16.90
CA ALA A 101 3.11 -8.71 -18.01
C ALA A 101 4.55 -9.19 -17.71
N GLN A 102 4.87 -9.46 -16.45
CA GLN A 102 6.19 -9.92 -15.99
C GLN A 102 6.26 -11.44 -15.79
N LEU A 103 5.20 -12.20 -16.12
CA LEU A 103 5.22 -13.66 -16.07
C LEU A 103 6.21 -14.28 -17.07
N GLN A 104 6.56 -13.54 -18.12
CA GLN A 104 7.50 -13.96 -19.15
C GLN A 104 8.72 -13.04 -19.16
N THR A 105 9.86 -13.57 -19.62
CA THR A 105 11.09 -12.80 -19.85
C THR A 105 11.50 -12.94 -21.31
N PRO A 106 11.52 -11.86 -22.11
CA PRO A 106 11.21 -10.47 -21.73
C PRO A 106 9.73 -10.27 -21.35
N PRO A 107 9.40 -9.23 -20.54
CA PRO A 107 8.01 -8.90 -20.21
C PRO A 107 7.15 -8.71 -21.48
N ALA A 108 5.97 -9.32 -21.49
CA ALA A 108 5.04 -9.34 -22.63
C ALA A 108 3.58 -9.27 -22.16
N TYR A 109 2.67 -8.85 -23.03
CA TYR A 109 1.24 -8.89 -22.70
C TYR A 109 0.74 -10.30 -22.47
N LEU A 110 -0.33 -10.39 -21.67
CA LEU A 110 -1.10 -11.61 -21.54
C LEU A 110 -1.93 -11.83 -22.81
N GLU A 111 -2.04 -13.08 -23.20
CA GLU A 111 -3.04 -13.54 -24.16
C GLU A 111 -4.37 -13.70 -23.41
N PRO A 112 -5.44 -12.98 -23.81
CA PRO A 112 -6.72 -13.07 -23.15
C PRO A 112 -7.25 -14.50 -23.12
N ASN A 113 -7.72 -14.93 -21.96
CA ASN A 113 -8.24 -16.27 -21.66
C ASN A 113 -7.20 -17.41 -21.74
N PHE A 114 -5.93 -17.10 -21.97
CA PHE A 114 -4.85 -18.09 -21.84
C PHE A 114 -4.57 -18.36 -20.36
N ARG A 115 -4.33 -19.64 -20.01
CA ARG A 115 -4.06 -20.06 -18.65
C ARG A 115 -2.57 -19.98 -18.36
N TYR A 116 -2.19 -19.18 -17.39
CA TYR A 116 -0.82 -19.03 -16.91
C TYR A 116 -0.66 -19.70 -15.54
N THR A 117 0.43 -20.42 -15.34
CA THR A 117 0.86 -20.82 -13.99
C THR A 117 1.60 -19.64 -13.36
N ILE A 118 1.12 -19.19 -12.21
CA ILE A 118 1.61 -18.02 -11.49
C ILE A 118 2.14 -18.49 -10.14
N THR A 119 3.36 -18.09 -9.80
CA THR A 119 3.91 -18.25 -8.45
C THR A 119 4.27 -16.88 -7.90
N ILE A 120 3.61 -16.48 -6.81
CA ILE A 120 3.84 -15.20 -6.13
C ILE A 120 4.57 -15.47 -4.83
N ARG A 121 5.75 -14.86 -4.69
CA ARG A 121 6.48 -14.82 -3.42
C ARG A 121 5.95 -13.67 -2.58
N LEU A 122 5.44 -13.96 -1.39
CA LEU A 122 4.99 -12.95 -0.44
C LEU A 122 6.19 -12.34 0.31
N HIS A 123 5.98 -11.20 0.95
CA HIS A 123 6.98 -10.59 1.84
C HIS A 123 7.47 -11.58 2.91
N PHE A 124 8.73 -11.40 3.33
CA PHE A 124 9.30 -12.18 4.44
C PHE A 124 8.46 -11.96 5.70
N THR A 125 8.08 -13.03 6.38
CA THR A 125 7.24 -12.97 7.57
C THR A 125 7.67 -13.98 8.63
N THR A 126 7.28 -13.67 9.87
CA THR A 126 7.31 -14.61 11.00
C THR A 126 5.94 -14.61 11.64
N TRP A 127 5.33 -15.79 11.79
CA TRP A 127 3.98 -15.88 12.34
C TRP A 127 3.75 -17.23 13.02
N THR A 128 2.82 -17.23 13.99
CA THR A 128 2.42 -18.43 14.72
C THR A 128 0.91 -18.58 14.61
N PHE A 129 0.45 -19.57 13.82
CA PHE A 129 -0.95 -19.97 13.78
C PHE A 129 -1.24 -20.86 15.00
N LEU A 130 -2.14 -20.42 15.88
CA LEU A 130 -2.50 -21.18 17.07
C LEU A 130 -3.49 -22.30 16.75
N PRO A 131 -3.59 -23.36 17.58
CA PRO A 131 -4.61 -24.39 17.40
C PRO A 131 -6.02 -23.79 17.34
N GLY A 132 -6.82 -24.24 16.39
CA GLY A 132 -8.17 -23.75 16.12
C GLY A 132 -8.23 -22.55 15.17
N HIS A 133 -7.10 -21.94 14.83
CA HIS A 133 -7.04 -20.90 13.80
C HIS A 133 -7.10 -21.50 12.39
N ARG A 134 -7.38 -20.67 11.38
CA ARG A 134 -7.33 -21.07 9.97
C ARG A 134 -6.27 -20.27 9.22
N ILE A 135 -5.59 -20.95 8.32
CA ILE A 135 -4.71 -20.31 7.35
C ILE A 135 -5.58 -19.86 6.18
N ARG A 136 -5.62 -18.56 5.93
CA ARG A 136 -6.40 -17.96 4.84
C ARG A 136 -5.48 -17.45 3.74
N VAL A 137 -5.87 -17.71 2.50
CA VAL A 137 -5.30 -17.08 1.31
C VAL A 137 -6.39 -16.25 0.64
N ALA A 138 -6.17 -14.93 0.56
CA ALA A 138 -7.05 -14.03 -0.16
C ALA A 138 -6.37 -13.54 -1.45
N ILE A 139 -7.06 -13.68 -2.58
CA ILE A 139 -6.60 -13.25 -3.90
C ILE A 139 -7.46 -12.09 -4.40
N SER A 140 -6.83 -10.99 -4.78
CA SER A 140 -7.48 -9.85 -5.42
C SER A 140 -6.79 -9.47 -6.73
N ASN A 141 -7.48 -8.70 -7.57
CA ASN A 141 -6.94 -8.16 -8.83
C ASN A 141 -6.66 -6.64 -8.77
N ALA A 142 -6.88 -6.03 -7.61
CA ALA A 142 -6.61 -4.63 -7.31
C ALA A 142 -6.23 -4.46 -5.83
N MET A 143 -5.45 -3.43 -5.54
CA MET A 143 -5.01 -3.05 -4.19
C MET A 143 -4.77 -1.52 -4.12
N PHE A 144 -5.81 -0.76 -4.38
CA PHE A 144 -5.77 0.70 -4.42
C PHE A 144 -5.80 1.28 -2.99
N ALA A 145 -5.04 2.32 -2.64
CA ALA A 145 -4.11 3.12 -3.47
C ALA A 145 -2.64 2.67 -3.38
N SER A 146 -2.39 1.44 -2.90
CA SER A 146 -1.03 0.88 -2.79
C SER A 146 -0.43 0.51 -4.15
N ALA A 147 -1.26 0.09 -5.10
CA ALA A 147 -0.88 -0.18 -6.48
C ALA A 147 -1.75 0.62 -7.45
N TRP A 148 -1.13 1.11 -8.54
CA TRP A 148 -1.87 1.73 -9.63
C TRP A 148 -2.66 0.65 -10.37
N PRO A 149 -3.98 0.83 -10.60
CA PRO A 149 -4.79 -0.17 -11.28
C PRO A 149 -4.36 -0.43 -12.74
N THR A 150 -4.71 -1.60 -13.26
CA THR A 150 -4.60 -1.89 -14.70
C THR A 150 -5.67 -1.12 -15.48
N PRO A 151 -5.40 -0.63 -16.70
CA PRO A 151 -6.28 0.28 -17.41
C PRO A 151 -7.52 -0.39 -18.02
N PHE A 152 -7.60 -1.72 -18.00
CA PHE A 152 -8.65 -2.46 -18.70
C PHE A 152 -9.69 -2.99 -17.73
N PRO A 153 -11.00 -2.89 -18.07
CA PRO A 153 -12.00 -3.70 -17.41
C PRO A 153 -11.69 -5.17 -17.70
N MET A 154 -11.70 -6.00 -16.67
CA MET A 154 -11.36 -7.41 -16.81
C MET A 154 -12.11 -8.29 -15.82
N ASN A 155 -12.24 -9.57 -16.17
CA ASN A 155 -12.49 -10.62 -15.21
C ASN A 155 -11.25 -11.51 -15.17
N THR A 156 -10.85 -11.94 -13.98
CA THR A 156 -9.84 -12.98 -13.83
C THR A 156 -10.49 -14.26 -13.37
N SER A 157 -10.00 -15.39 -13.90
CA SER A 157 -10.43 -16.72 -13.49
C SER A 157 -9.26 -17.44 -12.83
N ILE A 158 -9.48 -17.99 -11.64
CA ILE A 158 -8.52 -18.83 -10.91
C ILE A 158 -8.94 -20.28 -11.11
N TYR A 159 -8.02 -21.09 -11.61
CA TYR A 159 -8.22 -22.52 -11.85
C TYR A 159 -7.57 -23.28 -10.71
N LEU A 160 -8.39 -23.90 -9.87
CA LEU A 160 -7.93 -24.65 -8.72
C LEU A 160 -7.70 -26.11 -9.13
N ASN A 161 -6.44 -26.50 -9.05
CA ASN A 161 -6.00 -27.88 -9.27
C ASN A 161 -4.96 -28.21 -8.19
N PRO A 162 -5.20 -29.21 -7.32
CA PRO A 162 -4.29 -29.54 -6.22
C PRO A 162 -2.84 -29.84 -6.62
N SER A 163 -2.59 -30.24 -7.87
CA SER A 163 -1.23 -30.51 -8.37
C SER A 163 -0.42 -29.24 -8.67
N VAL A 164 -1.06 -28.08 -8.81
CA VAL A 164 -0.41 -26.81 -9.19
C VAL A 164 -0.85 -25.60 -8.34
N SER A 165 -1.96 -25.74 -7.61
CA SER A 165 -2.56 -24.69 -6.77
C SER A 165 -2.28 -25.02 -5.32
N PHE A 166 -1.27 -24.38 -4.75
CA PHE A 166 -0.82 -24.66 -3.39
C PHE A 166 -0.10 -23.46 -2.78
N ILE A 167 -0.02 -23.47 -1.45
CA ILE A 167 0.81 -22.56 -0.66
C ILE A 167 1.97 -23.34 -0.06
N ASP A 168 3.17 -22.82 -0.24
CA ASP A 168 4.40 -23.31 0.36
C ASP A 168 4.75 -22.44 1.57
N LEU A 169 4.58 -22.99 2.77
CA LEU A 169 4.82 -22.33 4.04
C LEU A 169 6.20 -22.70 4.58
N PRO A 170 7.05 -21.71 4.97
CA PRO A 170 8.36 -21.98 5.56
C PRO A 170 8.22 -22.36 7.04
N VAL A 171 7.63 -23.53 7.30
CA VAL A 171 7.35 -24.05 8.64
C VAL A 171 8.65 -24.39 9.37
N VAL A 172 8.76 -23.93 10.61
CA VAL A 172 9.91 -24.21 11.48
C VAL A 172 9.57 -25.42 12.36
N PRO A 173 10.48 -26.42 12.48
CA PRO A 173 10.28 -27.53 13.40
C PRO A 173 10.17 -27.05 14.84
N SER A 174 9.30 -27.68 15.63
CA SER A 174 9.18 -27.37 17.06
C SER A 174 10.53 -27.52 17.76
N ILE A 175 11.05 -26.42 18.28
CA ILE A 175 12.31 -26.43 19.03
C ILE A 175 12.00 -26.96 20.42
N SER A 176 12.57 -28.11 20.78
CA SER A 176 12.54 -28.57 22.17
C SER A 176 13.31 -27.55 23.03
N PRO A 177 12.73 -27.00 24.10
CA PRO A 177 13.42 -26.04 24.95
C PRO A 177 14.55 -26.75 25.70
N SER A 178 15.72 -26.82 25.07
CA SER A 178 16.93 -27.42 25.67
C SER A 178 17.71 -26.42 26.53
N SER A 179 17.36 -25.14 26.44
CA SER A 179 17.87 -24.09 27.31
C SER A 179 16.77 -23.07 27.60
N ILE A 180 16.66 -22.69 28.87
CA ILE A 180 15.88 -21.50 29.25
C ILE A 180 16.63 -20.33 28.63
N PRO A 181 16.02 -19.52 27.74
CA PRO A 181 16.67 -18.33 27.22
C PRO A 181 17.10 -17.45 28.41
N PRO A 182 18.25 -16.78 28.34
CA PRO A 182 18.67 -15.90 29.42
C PRO A 182 17.55 -14.91 29.70
N ALA A 183 17.19 -14.77 30.98
CA ALA A 183 16.17 -13.84 31.39
C ALA A 183 16.64 -12.43 31.01
N PHE A 184 15.97 -11.81 30.04
CA PHE A 184 16.17 -10.40 29.77
C PHE A 184 15.61 -9.64 30.96
N THR A 185 16.47 -8.98 31.72
CA THR A 185 16.02 -7.94 32.64
C THR A 185 15.52 -6.77 31.80
N GLN A 186 14.34 -6.26 32.14
CA GLN A 186 13.83 -5.03 31.55
C GLN A 186 14.86 -3.93 31.80
N GLN A 187 15.63 -3.56 30.78
CA GLN A 187 16.31 -2.29 30.82
C GLN A 187 15.23 -1.23 30.66
N GLN A 188 15.12 -0.36 31.66
CA GLN A 188 14.31 0.83 31.54
C GLN A 188 15.00 1.69 30.48
N VAL A 189 14.52 1.62 29.24
CA VAL A 189 14.94 2.54 28.18
C VAL A 189 14.58 3.93 28.69
N ALA A 190 15.58 4.78 28.87
CA ALA A 190 15.31 6.17 29.24
C ALA A 190 14.43 6.77 28.14
N SER A 191 13.49 7.66 28.49
CA SER A 191 12.61 8.32 27.52
C SER A 191 13.38 8.99 26.37
N SER A 192 14.66 9.34 26.62
CA SER A 192 15.62 9.91 25.69
C SER A 192 16.21 8.93 24.66
N ASP A 193 16.13 7.62 24.88
CA ASP A 193 16.68 6.58 23.99
C ASP A 193 15.63 6.02 23.02
N MET A 194 14.38 6.50 23.09
CA MET A 194 13.39 6.28 22.06
C MET A 194 13.88 6.92 20.77
N LEU A 195 13.83 6.19 19.65
CA LEU A 195 14.09 6.75 18.32
C LEU A 195 13.37 8.10 18.23
N PRO A 196 14.04 9.18 17.77
CA PRO A 196 13.39 10.47 17.64
C PRO A 196 12.14 10.26 16.79
N GLN A 197 10.97 10.55 17.38
CA GLN A 197 9.76 10.67 16.58
C GLN A 197 10.10 11.65 15.47
N LEU A 198 9.95 11.22 14.21
CA LEU A 198 9.95 12.15 13.09
C LEU A 198 8.84 13.14 13.40
N PHE A 199 9.22 14.34 13.81
CA PHE A 199 8.37 15.39 14.38
C PHE A 199 7.90 15.15 15.82
N SER A 200 8.20 16.13 16.68
CA SER A 200 7.80 16.16 18.09
C SER A 200 6.30 16.34 18.31
N ALA A 201 5.56 16.79 17.29
CA ALA A 201 4.12 17.01 17.36
C ALA A 201 3.42 16.87 16.00
N SER A 202 2.14 16.49 16.03
CA SER A 202 1.31 16.35 14.83
C SER A 202 -0.17 16.57 15.16
N LYS A 203 -0.96 16.95 14.14
CA LYS A 203 -2.42 16.83 14.22
C LYS A 203 -2.83 15.37 13.97
N PRO A 204 -4.01 14.93 14.46
CA PRO A 204 -4.55 13.64 14.09
C PRO A 204 -4.59 13.46 12.57
N LYS A 205 -4.16 12.29 12.09
CA LYS A 205 -4.24 11.96 10.67
C LYS A 205 -5.71 11.86 10.27
N VAL A 206 -6.07 12.49 9.16
CA VAL A 206 -7.40 12.34 8.56
C VAL A 206 -7.28 11.35 7.41
N TYR A 207 -7.98 10.23 7.51
CA TYR A 207 -8.14 9.27 6.42
C TYR A 207 -9.63 9.06 6.17
N LYS A 208 -10.07 9.24 4.91
CA LYS A 208 -11.48 9.12 4.54
C LYS A 208 -11.61 8.41 3.20
N LYS A 209 -12.57 7.48 3.12
CA LYS A 209 -13.12 6.96 1.87
C LYS A 209 -14.41 7.70 1.56
N HIS A 210 -14.50 8.27 0.36
CA HIS A 210 -15.71 8.86 -0.18
C HIS A 210 -16.05 8.15 -1.48
N GLU A 211 -17.27 7.61 -1.56
CA GLU A 211 -17.71 6.80 -2.69
C GLU A 211 -18.92 7.48 -3.35
N THR A 212 -18.90 7.51 -4.67
CA THR A 212 -19.98 8.02 -5.53
C THR A 212 -20.29 6.95 -6.58
N ASP A 213 -21.38 7.12 -7.33
CA ASP A 213 -21.75 6.18 -8.41
C ASP A 213 -20.70 6.10 -9.55
N ILE A 214 -19.76 7.04 -9.62
CA ILE A 214 -18.80 7.17 -10.72
C ILE A 214 -17.34 6.96 -10.29
N ALA A 215 -17.02 7.06 -9.01
CA ALA A 215 -15.64 7.01 -8.52
C ALA A 215 -15.55 6.81 -7.00
N THR A 216 -14.44 6.20 -6.58
CA THR A 216 -13.99 6.17 -5.18
C THR A 216 -12.83 7.15 -5.01
N THR A 217 -12.92 7.97 -3.97
CA THR A 217 -11.86 8.88 -3.53
C THR A 217 -11.36 8.49 -2.15
N ILE A 218 -10.05 8.28 -2.03
CA ILE A 218 -9.35 8.12 -0.76
C ILE A 218 -8.60 9.42 -0.46
N THR A 219 -9.00 10.10 0.61
CA THR A 219 -8.35 11.32 1.08
C THR A 219 -7.48 11.01 2.30
N PHE A 220 -6.27 11.54 2.26
CA PHE A 220 -5.34 11.57 3.38
C PHE A 220 -4.92 13.00 3.67
N GLU A 221 -4.88 13.36 4.94
CA GLU A 221 -4.29 14.62 5.39
C GLU A 221 -3.52 14.42 6.69
N GLN A 222 -2.30 14.94 6.74
CA GLN A 222 -1.50 14.99 7.95
C GLN A 222 -0.75 16.31 8.03
N VAL A 223 -0.77 16.91 9.23
CA VAL A 223 0.05 18.06 9.58
C VAL A 223 1.05 17.64 10.65
N THR A 224 2.33 17.79 10.39
CA THR A 224 3.43 17.57 11.35
C THR A 224 4.21 18.85 11.59
N TYR A 225 4.77 19.00 12.78
CA TYR A 225 5.54 20.19 13.13
C TYR A 225 6.55 19.92 14.25
N GLU A 226 7.65 20.66 14.22
CA GLU A 226 8.79 20.46 15.11
C GLU A 226 9.58 21.76 15.30
N LEU A 227 10.14 21.93 16.49
CA LEU A 227 11.16 22.94 16.76
C LEU A 227 12.49 22.22 16.94
N LEU A 228 13.42 22.45 16.02
CA LEU A 228 14.75 21.85 16.06
C LEU A 228 15.65 22.56 17.09
N PRO A 229 16.66 21.87 17.66
CA PRO A 229 17.58 22.44 18.65
C PRO A 229 18.34 23.69 18.19
N ASN A 230 18.47 23.90 16.88
CA ASN A 230 19.11 25.09 16.31
C ASN A 230 18.17 26.31 16.20
N GLY A 231 16.94 26.23 16.73
CA GLY A 231 15.95 27.31 16.66
C GLY A 231 15.25 27.39 15.29
N CYS A 232 15.24 26.31 14.52
CA CYS A 232 14.45 26.21 13.29
C CYS A 232 13.11 25.53 13.58
N PHE A 233 12.02 26.23 13.35
CA PHE A 233 10.68 25.64 13.34
C PHE A 233 10.35 25.12 11.94
N ILE A 234 9.81 23.91 11.88
CA ILE A 234 9.34 23.26 10.66
C ILE A 234 7.88 22.87 10.86
N SER A 235 7.03 23.19 9.88
CA SER A 235 5.68 22.64 9.76
C SER A 235 5.48 22.10 8.35
N ALA A 236 4.80 20.96 8.25
CA ALA A 236 4.49 20.31 6.99
C ALA A 236 3.03 19.86 6.96
N LEU A 237 2.26 20.37 6.00
CA LEU A 237 1.00 19.80 5.55
C LEU A 237 1.27 18.86 4.38
N LEU A 238 0.73 17.65 4.48
CA LEU A 238 0.71 16.67 3.41
C LEU A 238 -0.72 16.19 3.21
N ALA A 239 -1.32 16.55 2.08
CA ALA A 239 -2.67 16.13 1.71
C ALA A 239 -2.66 15.41 0.36
N TRP A 240 -3.38 14.30 0.28
CA TRP A 240 -3.55 13.50 -0.93
C TRP A 240 -5.03 13.20 -1.19
N ASP A 241 -5.40 13.24 -2.46
CA ASP A 241 -6.64 12.68 -2.97
C ASP A 241 -6.30 11.65 -4.04
N PHE A 242 -6.61 10.39 -3.78
CA PHE A 242 -6.52 9.30 -4.74
C PHE A 242 -7.91 8.99 -5.27
N ILE A 243 -8.11 9.14 -6.56
CA ILE A 243 -9.41 9.01 -7.23
C ILE A 243 -9.29 7.88 -8.25
N CYS A 244 -10.20 6.93 -8.19
CA CYS A 244 -10.31 5.85 -9.17
C CYS A 244 -11.74 5.77 -9.69
N SER A 245 -11.89 5.89 -11.01
CA SER A 245 -13.18 5.80 -11.69
C SER A 245 -13.78 4.40 -11.59
N HIS A 246 -15.10 4.34 -11.42
CA HIS A 246 -15.86 3.09 -11.44
C HIS A 246 -16.18 2.62 -12.87
N LEU A 247 -16.16 3.55 -13.81
CA LEU A 247 -16.59 3.34 -15.19
C LEU A 247 -15.41 3.06 -16.13
N ASP A 248 -14.25 3.63 -15.81
CA ASP A 248 -13.03 3.51 -16.61
C ASP A 248 -11.83 3.23 -15.68
N PRO A 249 -11.36 1.97 -15.59
CA PRO A 249 -10.19 1.62 -14.78
C PRO A 249 -8.90 2.36 -15.15
N ALA A 250 -8.85 2.99 -16.32
CA ALA A 250 -7.71 3.79 -16.75
C ALA A 250 -7.69 5.21 -16.16
N ASP A 251 -8.86 5.81 -15.86
CA ASP A 251 -8.98 7.15 -15.24
C ASP A 251 -8.73 7.05 -13.73
N VAL A 252 -7.46 7.18 -13.39
CA VAL A 252 -6.96 7.17 -12.02
C VAL A 252 -6.16 8.43 -11.80
N ARG A 253 -6.35 9.09 -10.66
CA ARG A 253 -5.68 10.34 -10.30
C ARG A 253 -5.14 10.28 -8.88
N TRP A 254 -3.96 10.83 -8.69
CA TRP A 254 -3.38 11.12 -7.40
C TRP A 254 -2.99 12.59 -7.38
N VAL A 255 -3.76 13.37 -6.61
CA VAL A 255 -3.52 14.78 -6.37
C VAL A 255 -2.82 14.92 -5.03
N THR A 256 -1.66 15.56 -5.02
CA THR A 256 -0.90 15.90 -3.81
C THR A 256 -0.84 17.40 -3.66
N ARG A 257 -1.19 17.87 -2.46
CA ARG A 257 -1.00 19.24 -1.99
C ARG A 257 -0.08 19.16 -0.77
N ALA A 258 1.15 19.60 -0.93
CA ALA A 258 2.11 19.66 0.17
C ALA A 258 2.55 21.10 0.41
N ARG A 259 2.57 21.52 1.67
CA ARG A 259 3.07 22.83 2.08
C ARG A 259 4.03 22.65 3.23
N GLN A 260 5.21 23.24 3.13
CA GLN A 260 6.21 23.21 4.19
C GLN A 260 6.63 24.63 4.53
N ILE A 261 6.64 24.95 5.82
CA ILE A 261 7.01 26.25 6.33
C ILE A 261 8.24 26.06 7.21
N TYR A 262 9.26 26.86 6.94
CA TYR A 262 10.49 26.91 7.71
C TYR A 262 10.62 28.31 8.30
N VAL A 263 10.66 28.40 9.63
CA VAL A 263 10.89 29.67 10.34
C VAL A 263 12.16 29.54 11.16
N PHE A 264 13.14 30.37 10.85
CA PHE A 264 14.42 30.39 11.52
C PHE A 264 14.42 31.41 12.67
N ASP A 265 15.51 31.40 13.42
CA ASP A 265 15.80 32.36 14.48
C ASP A 265 14.76 32.33 15.62
N MET A 266 14.14 31.17 15.88
CA MET A 266 13.20 30.92 17.00
C MET A 266 13.85 30.91 18.39
N HIS A 267 14.93 31.67 18.55
CA HIS A 267 15.60 31.89 19.82
C HIS A 267 14.62 32.56 20.80
N GLY A 268 14.35 31.90 21.92
CA GLY A 268 13.31 32.29 22.89
C GLY A 268 12.24 31.21 23.14
N TYR A 269 12.22 30.15 22.33
CA TYR A 269 11.41 28.96 22.56
C TYR A 269 12.35 27.76 22.76
N GLU A 270 12.18 27.02 23.86
CA GLU A 270 13.02 25.86 24.20
C GLU A 270 12.37 24.54 23.76
N SER A 271 11.04 24.52 23.69
CA SER A 271 10.23 23.38 23.25
C SER A 271 9.17 23.79 22.24
N ILE A 272 8.72 22.83 21.42
CA ILE A 272 7.59 23.03 20.52
C ILE A 272 6.31 23.43 21.28
N ALA A 273 6.14 22.98 22.52
CA ALA A 273 5.00 23.31 23.36
C ALA A 273 4.94 24.80 23.74
N ASP A 274 6.08 25.50 23.69
CA ASP A 274 6.17 26.92 24.03
C ASP A 274 5.83 27.81 22.83
N VAL A 275 5.85 27.26 21.62
CA VAL A 275 5.62 28.01 20.39
C VAL A 275 4.10 28.24 20.24
N PRO A 276 3.62 29.50 20.28
CA PRO A 276 2.22 29.76 19.99
C PRO A 276 1.95 29.41 18.52
N LEU A 277 0.92 28.61 18.24
CA LEU A 277 0.57 28.21 16.88
C LEU A 277 -0.68 28.96 16.41
N LYS A 278 -0.70 29.30 15.12
CA LYS A 278 -1.89 29.72 14.40
C LYS A 278 -2.26 28.64 13.39
N ASP A 279 -3.55 28.33 13.36
CA ASP A 279 -4.15 27.33 12.50
C ASP A 279 -5.19 28.04 11.63
N ASP A 280 -4.87 28.23 10.35
CA ASP A 280 -5.88 28.47 9.32
C ASP A 280 -5.96 27.18 8.49
N ASP A 281 -7.14 26.81 7.96
CA ASP A 281 -7.44 25.46 7.45
C ASP A 281 -6.42 24.84 6.46
N GLU A 282 -5.49 25.63 5.91
CA GLU A 282 -4.40 25.19 5.03
C GLU A 282 -2.98 25.33 5.62
N ARG A 283 -2.80 25.97 6.77
CA ARG A 283 -1.48 26.28 7.35
C ARG A 283 -1.51 26.16 8.87
N LEU A 284 -0.55 25.41 9.38
CA LEU A 284 -0.16 25.46 10.78
C LEU A 284 1.21 26.13 10.88
N TYR A 285 1.31 27.28 11.53
CA TYR A 285 2.54 28.07 11.60
C TYR A 285 2.69 28.73 12.98
N PRO A 286 3.90 29.14 13.37
CA PRO A 286 4.09 29.86 14.62
C PRO A 286 3.41 31.21 14.52
N ASN A 287 2.56 31.53 15.50
CA ASN A 287 1.93 32.82 15.69
C ASN A 287 2.94 33.84 16.24
N VAL A 288 3.95 34.13 15.43
CA VAL A 288 5.03 35.08 15.71
C VAL A 288 5.11 36.10 14.59
N ASP A 289 5.78 37.22 14.84
CA ASP A 289 5.99 38.23 13.80
C ASP A 289 7.02 37.74 12.76
N LEU A 290 6.51 37.17 11.67
CA LEU A 290 7.30 36.67 10.55
C LEU A 290 8.09 37.77 9.81
N SER A 291 7.72 39.05 9.95
CA SER A 291 8.46 40.16 9.34
C SER A 291 9.85 40.34 9.98
N THR A 292 9.97 39.97 11.25
CA THR A 292 11.22 40.04 12.03
C THR A 292 12.09 38.79 11.90
N ARG A 293 11.58 37.72 11.27
CA ARG A 293 12.25 36.41 11.18
C ARG A 293 12.60 36.05 9.75
N ARG A 294 13.68 35.28 9.59
CA ARG A 294 13.96 34.60 8.32
C ARG A 294 13.01 33.41 8.21
N HIS A 295 12.30 33.30 7.11
CA HIS A 295 11.41 32.19 6.85
C HIS A 295 11.28 31.96 5.35
N PHE A 296 10.93 30.75 4.97
CA PHE A 296 10.44 30.46 3.63
C PHE A 296 9.33 29.42 3.68
N GLU A 297 8.49 29.46 2.65
CA GLU A 297 7.47 28.46 2.41
C GLU A 297 7.77 27.74 1.10
N LEU A 298 7.53 26.44 1.12
CA LEU A 298 7.57 25.58 -0.02
C LEU A 298 6.18 25.02 -0.28
N VAL A 299 5.60 25.37 -1.42
CA VAL A 299 4.33 24.82 -1.89
C VAL A 299 4.61 23.86 -3.04
N THR A 300 4.13 22.63 -2.91
CA THR A 300 4.28 21.59 -3.94
C THR A 300 2.93 20.99 -4.28
N ASP A 301 2.54 21.18 -5.55
CA ASP A 301 1.42 20.48 -6.15
C ASP A 301 1.97 19.39 -7.07
N LEU A 302 1.56 18.15 -6.83
CA LEU A 302 1.93 17.00 -7.66
C LEU A 302 0.65 16.28 -8.07
N VAL A 303 0.38 16.26 -9.37
CA VAL A 303 -0.74 15.51 -9.95
C VAL A 303 -0.18 14.39 -10.80
N LYS A 304 -0.47 13.16 -10.40
CA LYS A 304 -0.26 11.99 -11.26
C LYS A 304 -1.62 11.54 -11.76
N HIS A 305 -1.74 11.25 -13.04
CA HIS A 305 -2.96 10.66 -13.57
C HIS A 305 -2.67 9.76 -14.76
N SER A 306 -3.64 8.93 -15.12
CA SER A 306 -3.56 8.10 -16.30
C SER A 306 -4.83 8.13 -17.11
N ASP A 307 -4.66 7.76 -18.37
CA ASP A 307 -5.70 7.23 -19.22
C ASP A 307 -5.26 5.85 -19.73
N GLN A 308 -5.96 5.35 -20.75
CA GLN A 308 -5.71 4.01 -21.31
C GLN A 308 -4.28 3.83 -21.87
N ASP A 309 -3.66 4.89 -22.37
CA ASP A 309 -2.40 4.83 -23.12
C ASP A 309 -1.22 5.50 -22.41
N TYR A 310 -1.50 6.49 -21.55
CA TYR A 310 -0.53 7.41 -20.99
C TYR A 310 -0.54 7.46 -19.47
N PHE A 311 0.63 7.82 -18.94
CA PHE A 311 0.77 8.25 -17.56
C PHE A 311 1.37 9.65 -17.53
N TYR A 312 0.74 10.52 -16.77
CA TYR A 312 1.09 11.93 -16.68
C TYR A 312 1.56 12.26 -15.28
N VAL A 313 2.63 13.04 -15.21
CA VAL A 313 3.12 13.62 -13.95
C VAL A 313 3.27 15.12 -14.14
N HIS A 314 2.44 15.88 -13.44
CA HIS A 314 2.54 17.33 -13.37
C HIS A 314 3.08 17.70 -12.00
N LEU A 315 4.23 18.37 -11.98
CA LEU A 315 4.84 18.89 -10.76
C LEU A 315 4.95 20.40 -10.86
N LYS A 316 4.37 21.09 -9.88
CA LYS A 316 4.54 22.52 -9.68
C LYS A 316 5.09 22.74 -8.28
N ARG A 317 6.24 23.40 -8.19
CA ARG A 317 6.89 23.75 -6.94
C ARG A 317 7.15 25.24 -6.88
N GLN A 318 6.68 25.88 -5.82
CA GLN A 318 6.80 27.31 -5.58
C GLN A 318 7.58 27.53 -4.29
N PHE A 319 8.58 28.40 -4.37
CA PHE A 319 9.34 28.87 -3.21
C PHE A 319 8.94 30.31 -2.91
N LEU A 320 8.54 30.57 -1.67
CA LEU A 320 8.08 31.88 -1.19
C LEU A 320 9.01 32.32 -0.05
N GLU A 321 9.59 33.52 -0.16
CA GLU A 321 10.39 34.16 0.90
C GLU A 321 9.74 35.50 1.31
N LYS A 322 10.14 36.03 2.48
CA LYS A 322 9.88 37.30 3.21
C LYS A 322 9.02 38.44 2.60
N ASN A 323 8.85 38.52 1.28
CA ASN A 323 8.04 39.53 0.56
C ASN A 323 7.05 38.92 -0.47
N ASP A 324 6.63 37.65 -0.32
CA ASP A 324 5.84 36.92 -1.34
C ASP A 324 6.52 36.86 -2.72
N THR A 325 7.84 37.05 -2.78
CA THR A 325 8.60 36.90 -4.03
C THR A 325 8.63 35.43 -4.41
N ALA A 326 7.68 35.03 -5.25
CA ALA A 326 7.56 33.66 -5.71
C ALA A 326 8.60 33.38 -6.80
N THR A 327 9.61 32.55 -6.48
CA THR A 327 10.38 31.90 -7.53
C THR A 327 9.63 30.62 -7.91
N CYS A 328 8.70 30.75 -8.85
CA CYS A 328 7.99 29.61 -9.40
C CYS A 328 8.90 28.90 -10.40
N GLN A 329 9.21 27.63 -10.19
CA GLN A 329 9.67 26.81 -11.31
C GLN A 329 8.50 26.65 -12.28
N GLN A 330 8.75 26.78 -13.58
CA GLN A 330 7.71 26.49 -14.57
C GLN A 330 7.18 25.07 -14.30
N PRO A 331 5.84 24.85 -14.36
CA PRO A 331 5.27 23.53 -14.17
C PRO A 331 5.98 22.53 -15.08
N MET A 332 6.56 21.50 -14.50
CA MET A 332 7.17 20.42 -15.26
C MET A 332 6.10 19.38 -15.54
N THR A 333 5.90 19.08 -16.81
CA THR A 333 5.00 18.01 -17.24
C THR A 333 5.82 16.90 -17.87
N PHE A 334 5.72 15.70 -17.31
CA PHE A 334 6.29 14.49 -17.86
C PHE A 334 5.15 13.64 -18.42
N VAL A 335 5.26 13.28 -19.68
CA VAL A 335 4.33 12.37 -20.35
C VAL A 335 5.07 11.09 -20.67
N PHE A 336 4.63 9.99 -20.07
CA PHE A 336 5.18 8.67 -20.33
C PHE A 336 4.28 7.99 -21.37
N ASN A 337 4.76 7.93 -22.61
CA ASN A 337 4.07 7.31 -23.74
C ASN A 337 4.20 5.78 -23.68
N GLY A 338 3.15 5.08 -24.12
CA GLY A 338 3.20 3.64 -24.31
C GLY A 338 3.38 2.90 -23.00
N LYS A 339 2.53 3.22 -22.01
CA LYS A 339 2.47 2.53 -20.70
C LYS A 339 2.46 1.00 -20.87
N HIS A 340 2.00 0.54 -22.04
CA HIS A 340 1.80 -0.84 -22.41
C HIS A 340 2.57 -1.24 -23.69
N LYS A 341 2.76 -0.34 -24.66
CA LYS A 341 3.41 -0.67 -25.96
C LYS A 341 4.93 -0.67 -25.85
N ARG A 342 5.52 -1.77 -25.36
CA ARG A 342 6.91 -2.09 -25.74
C ARG A 342 6.85 -2.72 -27.12
N ASN A 343 7.39 -2.03 -28.13
CA ASN A 343 7.66 -2.66 -29.41
C ASN A 343 8.65 -3.81 -29.16
N CYS A 344 8.19 -5.05 -29.28
CA CYS A 344 9.08 -6.19 -29.41
C CYS A 344 9.83 -6.02 -30.74
N HIS A 345 11.14 -5.77 -30.67
CA HIS A 345 12.05 -5.90 -31.79
C HIS A 345 12.84 -7.19 -31.65
#